data_AF-C4XQP5-F1
#
_entry.id   AF-C4XQP5-F1
#
_cell.length_a   1.000
_cell.length_b   1.000
_cell.length_c   1.000
_cell.angle_alpha   90.00
_cell.angle_beta   90.00
_cell.angle_gamma   90.00
#
_symmetry.space_group_name_H-M   'P 1'
#
loop_
_entity.id
_entity.type
_entity.pdbx_description
1 polymer ?
#
loop_
_entity_poly.entity_id
_entity_poly.type
_entity_poly.pdbx_seq_one_letter_code
_entity_poly.pdbx_strand_id
1 'polypeptide(L)'
;MSARRVLRFGLWGLAGAVLAGVGLLVWFGAWHYPALGLSGIPKDGYRQAMEIAARGMTAADGLRFEDFDFLKYREVERGGEAYAWGAARCRAADGATTFYWVYLEWSKKRGQWLRNYSLELAAPDDEIYFTRLSPGQLGRAKLAAGKLLGQLASRVREALAAAK
;
A
#
# COMPACT_ATOMS: atom_id res chain seq x y z
N MET A 1 -16.59 -42.93 24.61
CA MET A 1 -15.28 -42.40 24.20
C MET A 1 -14.49 -42.01 25.44
N SER A 2 -13.22 -42.41 25.57
CA SER A 2 -12.38 -42.09 26.75
C SER A 2 -12.20 -40.57 26.91
N ALA A 3 -12.32 -40.04 28.13
CA ALA A 3 -12.12 -38.63 28.46
C ALA A 3 -10.79 -38.07 27.95
N ARG A 4 -9.73 -38.90 27.91
CA ARG A 4 -8.42 -38.54 27.33
C ARG A 4 -8.48 -38.26 25.83
N ARG A 5 -9.32 -38.97 25.06
CA ARG A 5 -9.48 -38.69 23.61
C ARG A 5 -10.23 -37.38 23.39
N VAL A 6 -11.29 -37.13 24.15
CA VAL A 6 -12.07 -35.87 24.05
C VAL A 6 -11.19 -34.66 24.37
N LEU A 7 -10.41 -34.73 25.45
CA LEU A 7 -9.47 -33.68 25.82
C LEU A 7 -8.40 -33.43 24.73
N ARG A 8 -7.87 -34.52 24.14
CA ARG A 8 -6.86 -34.44 23.08
C ARG A 8 -7.45 -33.82 21.80
N PHE A 9 -8.65 -34.22 21.38
CA PHE A 9 -9.33 -33.62 20.22
C PHE A 9 -9.69 -32.16 20.45
N GLY A 10 -10.10 -31.78 21.67
CA GLY A 10 -10.34 -30.39 22.04
C GLY A 10 -9.08 -29.52 21.97
N LEU A 11 -7.95 -30.04 22.48
CA LEU A 11 -6.65 -29.37 22.38
C LEU A 11 -6.17 -29.20 20.92
N TRP A 12 -6.31 -30.23 20.08
CA TRP A 12 -5.98 -30.14 18.66
C TRP A 12 -6.91 -29.18 17.90
N GLY A 13 -8.20 -29.15 18.24
CA GLY A 13 -9.16 -28.19 17.70
C GLY A 13 -8.81 -26.74 18.08
N LEU A 14 -8.46 -26.50 19.34
CA LEU A 14 -8.02 -25.18 19.81
C LEU A 14 -6.71 -24.76 19.14
N ALA A 15 -5.73 -25.65 19.06
CA ALA A 15 -4.46 -25.38 18.37
C ALA A 15 -4.68 -25.04 16.89
N GLY A 16 -5.56 -25.77 16.21
CA GLY A 16 -5.94 -25.49 14.83
C GLY A 16 -6.62 -24.13 14.66
N ALA A 17 -7.56 -23.78 15.56
CA ALA A 17 -8.23 -22.47 15.53
C ALA A 17 -7.24 -21.31 15.79
N VAL A 18 -6.31 -21.48 16.72
CA VAL A 18 -5.25 -20.49 16.99
C VAL A 18 -4.35 -20.32 15.77
N LEU A 19 -3.89 -21.41 15.16
CA LEU A 19 -3.04 -21.35 13.97
C LEU A 19 -3.77 -20.69 12.79
N ALA A 20 -5.04 -21.02 12.57
CA ALA A 20 -5.86 -20.39 11.55
C ALA A 20 -6.05 -18.88 11.82
N GLY A 21 -6.32 -18.51 13.07
CA GLY A 21 -6.44 -17.11 13.48
C GLY A 21 -5.15 -16.31 13.26
N VAL A 22 -4.01 -16.86 13.66
CA VAL A 22 -2.68 -16.25 13.42
C VAL A 22 -2.41 -16.15 11.92
N GLY A 23 -2.69 -17.21 11.16
CA GLY A 23 -2.53 -17.20 9.71
C GLY A 23 -3.38 -16.12 9.02
N LEU A 24 -4.63 -15.95 9.44
CA LEU A 24 -5.54 -14.91 8.94
C LEU A 24 -5.05 -13.50 9.31
N LEU A 25 -4.55 -13.29 10.52
CA LEU A 25 -3.97 -12.00 10.93
C LEU A 25 -2.71 -11.65 10.13
N VAL A 26 -1.83 -12.63 9.90
CA VAL A 26 -0.64 -12.45 9.07
C VAL A 26 -1.03 -12.17 7.61
N TRP A 27 -1.99 -12.92 7.07
CA TRP A 27 -2.49 -12.70 5.71
C TRP A 27 -3.12 -11.31 5.56
N PHE A 28 -4.02 -10.94 6.48
CA PHE A 28 -4.67 -9.63 6.48
C PHE A 28 -3.65 -8.50 6.65
N GLY A 29 -2.69 -8.67 7.56
CA GLY A 29 -1.60 -7.74 7.75
C GLY A 29 -0.73 -7.55 6.51
N ALA A 30 -0.33 -8.65 5.87
CA ALA A 30 0.51 -8.63 4.67
C ALA A 30 -0.20 -8.03 3.44
N TRP A 31 -1.51 -8.28 3.29
CA TRP A 31 -2.28 -7.83 2.13
C TRP A 31 -2.96 -6.48 2.30
N HIS A 32 -3.40 -6.13 3.52
CA HIS A 32 -4.18 -4.92 3.77
C HIS A 32 -3.42 -3.87 4.61
N TYR A 33 -2.35 -4.24 5.32
CA TYR A 33 -1.63 -3.30 6.20
C TYR A 33 -0.09 -3.32 5.97
N PRO A 34 0.42 -2.58 4.97
CA PRO A 34 1.84 -2.54 4.61
C PRO A 34 2.80 -2.14 5.74
N ALA A 35 2.29 -1.61 6.86
CA ALA A 35 3.10 -1.17 7.98
C ALA A 35 3.77 -2.32 8.76
N LEU A 36 3.31 -3.58 8.63
CA LEU A 36 3.95 -4.72 9.32
C LEU A 36 5.40 -4.96 8.87
N GLY A 37 5.71 -4.71 7.60
CA GLY A 37 7.06 -4.85 7.07
C GLY A 37 8.00 -3.69 7.43
N LEU A 38 7.49 -2.61 8.05
CA LEU A 38 8.28 -1.43 8.42
C LEU A 38 8.83 -1.50 9.86
N SER A 39 8.30 -2.42 10.66
CA SER A 39 8.77 -2.66 12.03
C SER A 39 10.14 -3.35 12.03
N GLY A 40 11.02 -2.95 12.95
CA GLY A 40 12.36 -3.53 13.10
C GLY A 40 13.40 -3.08 12.07
N ILE A 41 13.01 -2.29 11.07
CA ILE A 41 13.97 -1.70 10.13
C ILE A 41 14.68 -0.51 10.80
N PRO A 42 16.02 -0.52 10.87
CA PRO A 42 16.76 0.57 11.48
C PRO A 42 16.68 1.87 10.64
N LYS A 43 17.06 2.99 11.24
CA LYS A 43 16.96 4.32 10.64
C LYS A 43 17.80 4.49 9.37
N ASP A 44 18.91 3.78 9.25
CA ASP A 44 19.77 3.70 8.06
C ASP A 44 19.22 2.73 7.00
N GLY A 45 18.30 1.84 7.37
CA GLY A 45 17.57 0.93 6.48
C GLY A 45 16.48 1.59 5.62
N TYR A 46 16.55 2.90 5.39
CA TYR A 46 15.49 3.68 4.73
C TYR A 46 15.14 3.15 3.33
N ARG A 47 16.12 2.64 2.56
CA ARG A 47 15.87 2.09 1.22
C ARG A 47 14.98 0.85 1.29
N GLN A 48 15.29 -0.06 2.21
CA GLN A 48 14.47 -1.26 2.43
C GLN A 48 13.06 -0.88 2.89
N ALA A 49 12.94 0.08 3.81
CA ALA A 49 11.65 0.59 4.26
C ALA A 49 10.83 1.16 3.08
N MET A 50 11.45 1.94 2.21
CA MET A 50 10.82 2.53 1.04
C MET A 50 10.36 1.48 0.04
N GLU A 51 11.17 0.45 -0.26
CA GLU A 51 10.78 -0.64 -1.15
C GLU A 51 9.58 -1.44 -0.62
N ILE A 52 9.59 -1.79 0.67
CA ILE A 52 8.48 -2.50 1.32
C ILE A 52 7.22 -1.65 1.25
N ALA A 53 7.34 -0.36 1.55
CA ALA A 53 6.22 0.56 1.54
C ALA A 53 5.65 0.74 0.11
N ALA A 54 6.50 0.95 -0.89
CA ALA A 54 6.09 1.10 -2.29
C ALA A 54 5.37 -0.15 -2.79
N ARG A 55 5.95 -1.35 -2.60
CA ARG A 55 5.32 -2.62 -3.01
C ARG A 55 3.95 -2.81 -2.38
N GLY A 56 3.83 -2.54 -1.08
CA GLY A 56 2.57 -2.68 -0.37
C GLY A 56 1.49 -1.68 -0.83
N MET A 57 1.88 -0.45 -1.18
CA MET A 57 0.94 0.56 -1.68
C MET A 57 0.51 0.30 -3.10
N THR A 58 1.46 0.03 -4.00
CA THR A 58 1.17 -0.19 -5.42
C THR A 58 0.28 -1.42 -5.59
N ALA A 59 0.51 -2.47 -4.81
CA ALA A 59 -0.33 -3.68 -4.84
C ALA A 59 -1.79 -3.40 -4.46
N ALA A 60 -2.05 -2.49 -3.51
CA ALA A 60 -3.40 -2.11 -3.12
C ALA A 60 -4.17 -1.40 -4.26
N ASP A 61 -3.45 -0.69 -5.13
CA ASP A 61 -4.02 0.02 -6.28
C ASP A 61 -3.93 -0.80 -7.59
N GLY A 62 -3.58 -2.09 -7.52
CA GLY A 62 -3.45 -2.95 -8.69
C GLY A 62 -2.24 -2.63 -9.59
N LEU A 63 -1.27 -1.89 -9.06
CA LEU A 63 -0.04 -1.48 -9.73
C LEU A 63 1.12 -2.41 -9.33
N ARG A 64 1.97 -2.73 -10.30
CA ARG A 64 3.20 -3.48 -10.07
C ARG A 64 4.38 -2.52 -9.88
N PHE A 65 4.94 -2.47 -8.68
CA PHE A 65 6.19 -1.75 -8.41
C PHE A 65 7.35 -2.31 -9.26
N GLU A 66 8.13 -1.42 -9.87
CA GLU A 66 9.33 -1.75 -10.63
C GLU A 66 10.61 -1.34 -9.88
N ASP A 67 10.80 -0.03 -9.69
CA ASP A 67 11.95 0.55 -8.98
C ASP A 67 11.63 2.01 -8.57
N PHE A 68 12.58 2.68 -7.92
CA PHE A 68 12.55 4.12 -7.66
C PHE A 68 13.31 4.92 -8.73
N ASP A 69 12.62 5.84 -9.39
CA ASP A 69 13.25 6.83 -10.26
C ASP A 69 13.95 7.92 -9.45
N PHE A 70 13.44 8.20 -8.26
CA PHE A 70 14.00 9.19 -7.35
C PHE A 70 13.79 8.76 -5.91
N LEU A 71 14.84 8.84 -5.10
CA LEU A 71 14.80 8.54 -3.68
C LEU A 71 15.68 9.52 -2.89
N LYS A 72 15.13 10.08 -1.81
CA LYS A 72 15.81 10.95 -0.86
C LYS A 72 15.63 10.47 0.56
N TYR A 73 16.65 10.74 1.35
CA TYR A 73 16.70 10.50 2.78
C TYR A 73 17.26 11.76 3.46
N ARG A 74 16.67 12.12 4.60
CA ARG A 74 17.14 13.22 5.43
C ARG A 74 16.99 12.85 6.89
N GLU A 75 18.09 12.92 7.63
CA GLU A 75 18.06 12.85 9.09
C GLU A 75 17.82 14.25 9.69
N VAL A 76 16.99 14.33 10.73
CA VAL A 76 16.73 15.56 11.47
C VAL A 76 17.79 15.69 12.57
N GLU A 77 18.69 16.66 12.39
CA GLU A 77 19.81 16.90 13.32
C GLU A 77 19.35 17.15 14.76
N ARG A 78 18.20 17.83 14.93
CA ARG A 78 17.58 18.10 16.23
C ARG A 78 16.31 17.27 16.38
N GLY A 79 16.43 16.10 17.01
CA GLY A 79 15.30 15.24 17.33
C GLY A 79 15.60 13.75 17.12
N GLY A 80 16.41 13.43 16.10
CA GLY A 80 16.84 12.07 15.80
C GLY A 80 15.82 11.27 14.98
N GLU A 81 14.75 11.91 14.51
CA GLU A 81 13.88 11.41 13.45
C GLU A 81 14.59 11.41 12.09
N ALA A 82 14.04 10.67 11.14
CA ALA A 82 14.46 10.75 9.74
C ALA A 82 13.26 10.69 8.81
N TYR A 83 13.43 11.26 7.62
CA TYR A 83 12.42 11.25 6.57
C TYR A 83 13.01 10.59 5.33
N ALA A 84 12.20 9.77 4.67
CA ALA A 84 12.52 9.23 3.37
C ALA A 84 11.35 9.52 2.42
N TRP A 85 11.65 10.00 1.22
CA TRP A 85 10.63 10.21 0.20
C TRP A 85 11.16 9.96 -1.20
N GLY A 86 10.26 9.59 -2.11
CA GLY A 86 10.66 9.21 -3.45
C GLY A 86 9.49 9.04 -4.40
N ALA A 87 9.82 8.90 -5.69
CA ALA A 87 8.90 8.53 -6.74
C ALA A 87 9.24 7.11 -7.21
N ALA A 88 8.32 6.19 -6.99
CA ALA A 88 8.38 4.81 -7.43
C ALA A 88 7.77 4.68 -8.84
N ARG A 89 8.52 4.11 -9.77
CA ARG A 89 8.00 3.70 -11.08
C ARG A 89 7.19 2.42 -10.93
N CYS A 90 6.00 2.43 -11.51
CA CYS A 90 5.03 1.35 -11.41
C CYS A 90 4.42 1.04 -12.77
N ARG A 91 3.90 -0.18 -12.94
CA ARG A 91 3.19 -0.61 -14.14
C ARG A 91 1.75 -0.95 -13.84
N ALA A 92 0.84 -0.34 -14.59
CA ALA A 92 -0.59 -0.66 -14.56
C ALA A 92 -0.92 -1.94 -15.33
N ALA A 93 -2.13 -2.46 -15.15
CA ALA A 93 -2.58 -3.71 -15.77
C ALA A 93 -2.64 -3.64 -17.31
N ASP A 94 -2.83 -2.45 -17.87
CA ASP A 94 -2.82 -2.16 -19.31
C ASP A 94 -1.40 -1.98 -19.88
N GLY A 95 -0.37 -2.07 -19.03
CA GLY A 95 1.03 -1.89 -19.41
C GLY A 95 1.52 -0.44 -19.37
N ALA A 96 0.67 0.53 -19.02
CA ALA A 96 1.07 1.92 -18.86
C ALA A 96 2.05 2.09 -17.69
N THR A 97 3.00 3.01 -17.86
CA THR A 97 3.88 3.42 -16.76
C THR A 97 3.17 4.51 -15.96
N THR A 98 3.15 4.34 -14.63
CA THR A 98 2.66 5.34 -13.68
C THR A 98 3.71 5.54 -12.59
N PHE A 99 3.60 6.65 -11.86
CA PHE A 99 4.51 6.98 -10.78
C PHE A 99 3.76 7.05 -9.46
N TYR A 100 4.41 6.65 -8.37
CA TYR A 100 3.83 6.65 -7.04
C TYR A 100 4.73 7.41 -6.09
N TRP A 101 4.21 8.44 -5.43
CA TRP A 101 4.94 9.17 -4.41
C TRP A 101 4.82 8.44 -3.08
N VAL A 102 5.96 8.24 -2.44
CA VAL A 102 6.04 7.58 -1.14
C VAL A 102 6.75 8.51 -0.16
N TYR A 103 6.17 8.68 1.02
CA TYR A 103 6.76 9.42 2.14
C TYR A 103 6.68 8.61 3.44
N LEU A 104 7.85 8.39 4.04
CA LEU A 104 8.04 7.69 5.30
C LEU A 104 8.75 8.58 6.32
N GLU A 105 8.42 8.36 7.59
CA GLU A 105 9.09 8.97 8.73
C GLU A 105 9.58 7.90 9.69
N TRP A 106 10.87 7.93 10.03
CA TRP A 106 11.41 7.15 11.13
C TRP A 106 11.16 7.87 12.45
N SER A 107 10.30 7.29 13.27
CA SER A 107 9.92 7.88 14.55
C SER A 107 10.81 7.37 15.66
N LYS A 108 11.58 8.27 16.28
CA LYS A 108 12.38 7.96 17.47
C LYS A 108 11.54 7.43 18.64
N LYS A 109 10.32 7.95 18.80
CA LYS A 109 9.39 7.54 19.87
C LYS A 109 9.02 6.05 19.76
N ARG A 110 8.86 5.56 18.53
CA ARG A 110 8.40 4.18 18.26
C ARG A 110 9.53 3.26 17.80
N GLY A 111 10.71 3.80 17.50
CA GLY A 111 11.85 3.03 17.00
C GLY A 111 11.58 2.34 15.67
N GLN A 112 10.74 2.92 14.79
CA GLN A 112 10.33 2.29 13.54
C GLN A 112 9.98 3.31 12.47
N TRP A 113 9.96 2.86 11.21
CA TRP A 113 9.43 3.60 10.09
C TRP A 113 7.89 3.63 10.13
N LEU A 114 7.34 4.81 9.88
CA LEU A 114 5.92 5.09 9.82
C LEU A 114 5.56 5.53 8.41
N ARG A 115 4.46 4.99 7.91
CA ARG A 115 3.84 5.43 6.65
C ARG A 115 2.96 6.63 6.95
N ASN A 116 3.41 7.82 6.57
CA ASN A 116 2.69 9.07 6.84
C ASN A 116 1.86 9.55 5.64
N TYR A 117 2.36 9.40 4.40
CA TYR A 117 1.62 9.80 3.21
C TYR A 117 2.07 9.05 1.96
N SER A 118 1.14 8.73 1.07
CA SER A 118 1.43 8.12 -0.23
C SER A 118 0.33 8.43 -1.22
N LEU A 119 0.69 8.68 -2.48
CA LEU A 119 -0.25 9.04 -3.54
C LEU A 119 0.31 8.63 -4.90
N GLU A 120 -0.52 8.11 -5.80
CA GLU A 120 -0.17 8.01 -7.22
C GLU A 120 0.12 9.43 -7.77
N LEU A 121 1.33 9.63 -8.29
CA LEU A 121 1.71 10.87 -8.95
C LEU A 121 1.06 10.88 -10.31
N ALA A 122 0.03 11.73 -10.45
CA ALA A 122 -0.68 12.09 -11.68
C ALA A 122 -0.76 10.93 -12.68
N ALA A 123 -1.91 10.25 -12.71
CA ALA A 123 -2.19 9.26 -13.74
C ALA A 123 -1.86 9.86 -15.13
N PRO A 124 -1.44 9.07 -16.14
CA PRO A 124 -0.99 9.59 -17.44
C PRO A 124 -1.99 10.53 -18.15
N ASP A 125 -3.27 10.49 -17.77
CA ASP A 125 -4.36 11.34 -18.22
C ASP A 125 -4.52 12.66 -17.42
N ASP A 126 -3.82 12.80 -16.30
CA ASP A 126 -3.78 13.93 -15.37
C ASP A 126 -2.60 14.88 -15.66
N GLU A 127 -2.01 14.82 -16.87
CA GLU A 127 -1.17 15.89 -17.41
C GLU A 127 -2.00 17.19 -17.48
N ILE A 128 -2.00 17.94 -16.38
CA ILE A 128 -2.59 19.27 -16.36
C ILE A 128 -1.68 20.17 -17.19
N TYR A 129 -1.97 20.29 -18.48
CA TYR A 129 -1.42 21.33 -19.34
C TYR A 129 -1.82 22.69 -18.74
N PHE A 130 -0.93 23.29 -17.95
CA PHE A 130 -1.09 24.65 -17.44
C PHE A 130 -1.03 25.63 -18.62
N THR A 131 -2.16 25.88 -19.27
CA THR A 131 -2.30 27.01 -20.20
C THR A 131 -2.85 28.21 -19.45
N ARG A 132 -2.26 29.38 -19.70
CA ARG A 132 -2.51 30.64 -18.97
C ARG A 132 -3.96 31.15 -19.04
N LEU A 133 -4.80 30.61 -19.93
CA LEU A 133 -6.05 31.24 -20.37
C LEU A 133 -7.30 30.34 -20.27
N SER A 134 -7.18 29.04 -19.96
CA SER A 134 -8.36 28.21 -19.68
C SER A 134 -7.96 26.99 -18.85
N PRO A 135 -8.29 26.94 -17.55
CA PRO A 135 -7.81 25.88 -16.66
C PRO A 135 -8.63 24.59 -16.83
N GLY A 136 -8.71 24.03 -18.05
CA GLY A 136 -9.08 22.64 -18.34
C GLY A 136 -10.31 22.06 -17.62
N GLN A 137 -11.28 22.87 -17.21
CA GLN A 137 -12.33 22.44 -16.28
C GLN A 137 -13.25 21.36 -16.86
N LEU A 138 -13.53 21.42 -18.17
CA LEU A 138 -14.26 20.38 -18.88
C LEU A 138 -13.50 19.05 -18.95
N GLY A 139 -12.16 19.13 -19.09
CA GLY A 139 -11.29 17.96 -19.01
C GLY A 139 -11.39 17.30 -17.64
N ARG A 140 -11.27 18.09 -16.56
CA ARG A 140 -11.42 17.61 -15.17
C ARG A 140 -12.79 17.01 -14.88
N ALA A 141 -13.87 17.61 -15.39
CA ALA A 141 -15.23 17.09 -15.23
C ALA A 141 -15.41 15.74 -15.95
N LYS A 142 -14.88 15.60 -17.17
CA LYS A 142 -14.90 14.35 -17.94
C LYS A 142 -14.06 13.26 -17.27
N LEU A 143 -12.92 13.62 -16.69
CA LEU A 143 -12.03 12.71 -15.96
C LEU A 143 -12.64 12.24 -14.65
N ALA A 144 -13.23 13.14 -13.87
CA ALA A 144 -13.99 12.82 -12.67
C ALA A 144 -15.16 11.88 -12.99
N ALA A 145 -15.90 12.15 -14.08
CA ALA A 145 -16.96 11.27 -14.55
C ALA A 145 -16.43 9.89 -14.98
N GLY A 146 -15.30 9.85 -15.71
CA GLY A 146 -14.64 8.60 -16.12
C GLY A 146 -14.18 7.75 -14.94
N LYS A 147 -13.54 8.35 -13.92
CA LYS A 147 -13.12 7.66 -12.70
C LYS A 147 -14.31 7.11 -11.91
N LEU A 148 -15.38 7.91 -11.76
CA LEU A 148 -16.60 7.46 -11.10
C LEU A 148 -17.24 6.27 -11.81
N LEU A 149 -17.32 6.32 -13.15
CA LEU A 149 -17.85 5.22 -13.96
C LEU A 149 -16.96 3.97 -13.91
N GLY A 150 -15.64 4.14 -13.92
CA GLY A 150 -14.67 3.03 -13.79
C GLY A 150 -14.75 2.35 -12.43
N GLN A 151 -14.86 3.13 -11.34
CA GLN A 151 -15.07 2.61 -9.99
C GLN A 151 -16.41 1.89 -9.88
N LEU A 152 -17.48 2.42 -10.49
CA LEU A 152 -18.79 1.76 -10.53
C LEU A 152 -18.70 0.41 -11.26
N ALA A 153 -18.03 0.39 -12.42
CA ALA A 153 -17.84 -0.82 -13.21
C ALA A 153 -17.00 -1.87 -12.46
N SER A 154 -15.98 -1.46 -11.71
CA SER A 154 -15.20 -2.38 -10.87
C SER A 154 -16.07 -2.99 -9.77
N ARG A 155 -16.82 -2.15 -9.04
CA ARG A 155 -17.71 -2.62 -7.97
C ARG A 155 -18.82 -3.55 -8.48
N VAL A 156 -19.33 -3.30 -9.69
CA VAL A 156 -20.31 -4.18 -10.33
C VAL A 156 -19.66 -5.52 -10.70
N ARG A 157 -18.44 -5.53 -11.26
CA ARG A 157 -17.72 -6.78 -11.54
C ARG A 157 -17.42 -7.57 -10.27
N GLU A 158 -17.00 -6.90 -9.20
CA GLU A 158 -16.77 -7.50 -7.89
C GLU A 158 -18.05 -8.08 -7.30
N ALA A 159 -19.17 -7.35 -7.37
CA ALA A 159 -20.47 -7.83 -6.90
C ALA A 159 -20.97 -9.05 -7.70
N LEU A 160 -20.76 -9.06 -9.02
CA LEU A 160 -21.09 -10.20 -9.88
C LEU A 160 -20.18 -11.41 -9.65
N ALA A 161 -18.91 -11.19 -9.31
CA ALA A 161 -17.98 -12.26 -8.95
C ALA A 161 -18.29 -12.85 -7.57
N ALA A 162 -18.77 -12.04 -6.62
CA ALA A 162 -19.19 -12.49 -5.29
C ALA A 162 -20.55 -13.20 -5.26
N ALA A 163 -21.36 -13.05 -6.31
CA ALA A 163 -22.67 -13.69 -6.45
C ALA A 163 -22.62 -15.07 -7.16
N LYS A 164 -21.42 -15.52 -7.56
CA LYS A 164 -21.15 -16.85 -8.12
C LYS A 164 -20.54 -17.76 -7.05
#